data_AF-A0A6A4WLF6-F1
#
_entry.id   AF-A0A6A4WLF6-F1
#
_cell.length_a   1.000
_cell.length_b   1.000
_cell.length_c   1.000
_cell.angle_alpha   90.00
_cell.angle_beta   90.00
_cell.angle_gamma   90.00
#
_symmetry.space_group_name_H-M   'P 1'
#
loop_
_entity.id
_entity.type
_entity.pdbx_description
1 polymer ?
#
loop_
_entity_poly.entity_id
_entity_poly.type
_entity_poly.pdbx_seq_one_letter_code
_entity_poly.pdbx_strand_id
1 'polypeptide(L)'
;MLVGQPPFDGEDEEELFAAIKDHNVSYPKCISKEAKELCKGLLTKQPSKRLGCSPTGEADIRDHPFFRRIDWEKIESRELQPPFKPRIKHRKDVNNFDKQFTSEKTDLTPTDKLFMMNLDQTEFSGFSYLNPEYIQHV
;
A
#
# COMPACT_ATOMS: atom_id res chain seq x y z
N MET A 1 6.89 -7.08 -5.10
CA MET A 1 6.49 -6.90 -6.53
C MET A 1 7.60 -7.27 -7.49
N LEU A 2 8.74 -6.55 -7.54
CA LEU A 2 9.79 -6.81 -8.54
C LEU A 2 10.63 -8.06 -8.28
N VAL A 3 11.00 -8.32 -7.02
CA VAL A 3 11.88 -9.42 -6.61
C VAL A 3 11.14 -10.53 -5.85
N GLY A 4 9.96 -10.22 -5.30
CA GLY A 4 9.17 -11.17 -4.52
C GLY A 4 9.66 -11.41 -3.09
N GLN A 5 10.66 -10.66 -2.64
CA GLN A 5 11.27 -10.75 -1.31
C GLN A 5 11.39 -9.34 -0.69
N PRO A 6 11.45 -9.24 0.66
CA PRO A 6 11.73 -7.97 1.32
C PRO A 6 13.15 -7.47 1.00
N PRO A 7 13.40 -6.13 1.00
CA PRO A 7 14.71 -5.57 0.70
C PRO A 7 15.72 -5.67 1.85
N PHE A 8 15.23 -5.90 3.07
CA PHE A 8 16.00 -6.12 4.30
C PHE A 8 15.37 -7.28 5.05
N ASP A 9 16.19 -8.04 5.77
CA ASP A 9 15.79 -9.22 6.55
C ASP A 9 16.67 -9.30 7.81
N GLY A 10 16.22 -10.04 8.82
CA GLY A 10 16.91 -10.23 10.10
C GLY A 10 16.30 -11.39 10.88
N GLU A 11 17.09 -12.06 11.72
CA GLU A 11 16.58 -13.17 12.56
C GLU A 11 15.66 -12.66 13.67
N ASP A 12 15.88 -11.42 14.11
CA ASP A 12 15.04 -10.68 15.04
C ASP A 12 14.81 -9.22 14.61
N GLU A 13 14.05 -8.48 15.42
CA GLU A 13 13.70 -7.09 15.16
C GLU A 13 14.91 -6.15 15.22
N GLU A 14 15.88 -6.42 16.09
CA GLU A 14 17.07 -5.59 16.24
C GLU A 14 17.98 -5.72 15.01
N GLU A 15 18.19 -6.95 14.54
CA GLU A 15 18.92 -7.24 13.31
C GLU A 15 18.23 -6.63 12.08
N LEU A 16 16.90 -6.76 11.99
CA LEU A 16 16.13 -6.16 10.89
C LEU A 16 16.28 -4.63 10.89
N PHE A 17 16.22 -3.99 12.05
CA PHE A 17 16.43 -2.54 12.15
C PHE A 17 17.86 -2.13 11.82
N ALA A 18 18.85 -2.89 12.25
CA ALA A 18 20.25 -2.67 11.84
C ALA A 18 20.38 -2.79 10.31
N ALA A 19 19.76 -3.80 9.70
CA ALA A 19 19.75 -3.95 8.25
C ALA A 19 19.07 -2.77 7.53
N ILE A 20 17.92 -2.29 8.05
CA ILE A 20 17.22 -1.13 7.51
C ILE A 20 18.03 0.15 7.67
N LYS A 21 18.86 0.31 8.71
CA LYS A 21 19.70 1.50 8.88
C LYS A 21 20.95 1.45 8.01
N ASP A 22 21.68 0.33 8.08
CA ASP A 22 23.09 0.31 7.70
C ASP A 22 23.36 -0.54 6.46
N HIS A 23 22.58 -1.59 6.21
CA HIS A 23 22.83 -2.46 5.06
C HIS A 23 22.41 -1.79 3.75
N ASN A 24 23.19 -2.08 2.70
CA ASN A 24 22.84 -1.75 1.33
C ASN A 24 21.93 -2.82 0.76
N VAL A 25 20.83 -2.41 0.11
CA VAL A 25 19.89 -3.32 -0.54
C VAL A 25 20.58 -4.08 -1.67
N SER A 26 20.43 -5.41 -1.68
CA SER A 26 20.88 -6.26 -2.78
C SER A 26 19.85 -6.28 -3.90
N TYR A 27 20.32 -6.14 -5.14
CA TYR A 27 19.46 -6.09 -6.32
C TYR A 27 19.84 -7.22 -7.27
N PRO A 28 18.94 -8.18 -7.54
CA PRO A 28 19.23 -9.31 -8.43
C PRO A 28 19.40 -8.84 -9.88
N LYS A 29 20.09 -9.64 -10.71
CA LYS A 29 20.34 -9.30 -12.12
C LYS A 29 19.07 -9.28 -12.99
N CYS A 30 17.97 -9.86 -12.51
CA CYS A 30 16.71 -9.96 -13.26
C CYS A 30 15.91 -8.66 -13.34
N ILE A 31 16.21 -7.66 -12.50
CA ILE A 31 15.51 -6.37 -12.56
C ILE A 31 16.18 -5.43 -13.57
N SER A 32 15.38 -4.62 -14.25
CA SER A 32 15.92 -3.63 -15.20
C SER A 32 16.74 -2.56 -14.49
N LYS A 33 17.60 -1.87 -15.24
CA LYS A 33 18.41 -0.76 -14.74
C LYS A 33 17.53 0.33 -14.12
N GLU A 34 16.45 0.71 -14.82
CA GLU A 34 15.54 1.77 -14.40
C GLU A 34 14.79 1.37 -13.11
N ALA A 35 14.40 0.10 -12.99
CA ALA A 35 13.76 -0.40 -11.77
C ALA A 35 14.71 -0.34 -10.57
N LYS A 36 15.97 -0.73 -10.77
CA LYS A 36 17.01 -0.65 -9.74
C LYS A 36 17.30 0.79 -9.32
N GLU A 37 17.39 1.71 -10.27
CA GLU A 37 17.63 3.14 -10.02
C GLU A 37 16.48 3.75 -9.22
N LEU A 38 15.23 3.45 -9.59
CA LEU A 38 14.05 3.88 -8.83
C LEU A 38 14.11 3.37 -7.39
N CYS A 39 14.32 2.07 -7.19
CA CYS A 39 14.39 1.49 -5.86
C CYS A 39 15.52 2.10 -5.01
N LYS A 40 16.70 2.35 -5.59
CA LYS A 40 17.79 3.04 -4.88
C LYS A 40 17.40 4.44 -4.44
N GLY A 41 16.76 5.22 -5.32
CA GLY A 41 16.30 6.56 -4.98
C GLY A 41 15.29 6.57 -3.83
N LEU A 42 14.32 5.67 -3.87
CA LEU A 42 13.28 5.55 -2.83
C LEU A 42 13.82 4.99 -1.51
N LEU A 43 14.75 4.03 -1.56
CA LEU A 43 15.34 3.38 -0.39
C LEU A 43 16.59 4.12 0.13
N THR A 44 16.78 5.38 -0.27
CA THR A 44 17.84 6.23 0.25
C THR A 44 17.61 6.51 1.74
N LYS A 45 18.63 6.22 2.56
CA LYS A 45 18.56 6.32 4.02
C LYS A 45 18.31 7.76 4.49
N GLN A 46 19.04 8.72 3.91
CA GLN A 46 18.88 10.15 4.20
C GLN A 46 17.59 10.71 3.56
N PRO A 47 16.57 11.11 4.34
CA PRO A 47 15.28 11.52 3.78
C PRO A 47 15.37 12.74 2.85
N SER A 48 16.21 13.72 3.16
CA SER A 48 16.39 14.92 2.34
C SER A 48 16.98 14.67 0.94
N LYS A 49 17.59 13.50 0.72
CA LYS A 49 18.12 13.07 -0.58
C LYS A 49 17.27 11.97 -1.24
N ARG A 50 16.20 11.54 -0.57
CA ARG A 50 15.33 10.48 -1.07
C ARG A 50 14.53 10.99 -2.26
N LEU A 51 14.41 10.15 -3.29
CA LEU A 51 13.58 10.46 -4.45
C LEU A 51 12.15 10.78 -3.98
N GLY A 52 11.60 11.90 -4.43
CA GLY A 52 10.28 12.36 -4.01
C GLY A 52 10.24 13.30 -2.81
N CYS A 53 11.38 13.57 -2.16
CA CYS A 53 11.46 14.47 -1.00
C CYS A 53 12.05 15.85 -1.31
N SER A 54 12.27 16.16 -2.59
CA SER A 54 12.63 17.50 -3.05
C SER A 54 11.39 18.42 -3.12
N PRO A 55 11.55 19.74 -3.31
CA PRO A 55 10.42 20.64 -3.60
C PRO A 55 9.62 20.26 -4.86
N THR A 56 10.24 19.53 -5.80
CA THR A 56 9.62 19.00 -7.02
C THR A 56 9.37 17.50 -6.93
N GLY A 57 9.27 16.95 -5.73
CA GLY A 57 9.33 15.50 -5.49
C GLY A 57 8.31 14.67 -6.28
N GLU A 58 7.11 15.19 -6.48
CA GLU A 58 6.11 14.54 -7.34
C GLU A 58 6.59 14.41 -8.78
N ALA A 59 7.11 15.50 -9.36
CA ALA A 59 7.66 15.49 -10.72
C ALA A 59 8.87 14.55 -10.82
N ASP A 60 9.77 14.56 -9.83
CA ASP A 60 10.93 13.67 -9.79
C ASP A 60 10.53 12.18 -9.88
N ILE A 61 9.41 11.81 -9.25
CA ILE A 61 8.85 10.44 -9.35
C ILE A 61 8.17 10.22 -10.69
N ARG A 62 7.28 11.12 -11.11
CA ARG A 62 6.47 10.98 -12.34
C ARG A 62 7.34 10.90 -13.59
N ASP A 63 8.42 11.67 -13.63
CA ASP A 63 9.35 11.78 -14.76
C ASP A 63 10.47 10.73 -14.72
N HIS A 64 10.54 9.92 -13.65
CA HIS A 64 11.57 8.89 -13.52
C HIS A 64 11.49 7.89 -14.71
N PRO A 65 12.61 7.50 -15.33
CA PRO A 65 12.62 6.63 -16.52
C PRO A 65 11.87 5.29 -16.39
N PHE A 66 11.71 4.80 -15.16
CA PHE A 66 10.89 3.62 -14.87
C PHE A 66 9.43 3.80 -15.30
N PHE A 67 8.88 5.02 -15.16
CA PHE A 67 7.50 5.35 -15.52
C PHE A 67 7.36 6.00 -16.91
N ARG A 68 8.40 5.98 -17.75
CA ARG A 68 8.38 6.64 -19.09
C ARG A 68 7.24 6.24 -20.04
N ARG A 69 6.56 5.11 -19.77
CA ARG A 69 5.43 4.60 -20.57
C ARG A 69 4.07 4.87 -19.91
N ILE A 70 4.08 5.52 -18.75
CA ILE A 70 2.88 5.84 -17.99
C ILE A 70 2.36 7.20 -18.46
N ASP A 71 1.11 7.20 -18.89
CA ASP A 71 0.32 8.40 -19.10
C ASP A 71 -0.48 8.64 -17.80
N TRP A 72 -0.05 9.63 -17.02
CA TRP A 72 -0.59 9.87 -15.68
C TRP A 72 -2.05 10.33 -15.72
N GLU A 73 -2.45 11.11 -16.72
CA GLU A 73 -3.83 11.56 -16.90
C GLU A 73 -4.75 10.38 -17.21
N LYS A 74 -4.32 9.47 -18.11
CA LYS A 74 -5.10 8.26 -18.44
C LYS A 74 -5.18 7.24 -17.32
N ILE A 75 -4.16 7.17 -16.46
CA ILE A 75 -4.23 6.33 -15.25
C ILE A 75 -5.28 6.90 -14.30
N GLU A 76 -5.24 8.22 -14.07
CA GLU A 76 -6.18 8.90 -13.16
C GLU A 76 -7.63 8.75 -13.64
N SER A 77 -7.88 8.90 -14.94
CA SER A 77 -9.20 8.69 -15.56
C SER A 77 -9.61 7.22 -15.74
N ARG A 78 -8.75 6.27 -15.33
CA ARG A 78 -8.95 4.81 -15.46
C ARG A 78 -9.15 4.32 -16.90
N GLU A 79 -8.52 5.00 -17.86
CA GLU A 79 -8.58 4.65 -19.29
C GLU A 79 -7.60 3.53 -19.68
N LEU A 80 -6.55 3.31 -18.88
CA LEU A 80 -5.59 2.23 -19.15
C LEU A 80 -6.12 0.89 -18.64
N GLN A 81 -6.07 -0.15 -19.48
CA GLN A 81 -6.41 -1.50 -19.05
C GLN A 81 -5.38 -2.04 -18.05
N PRO A 82 -5.81 -2.54 -16.88
CA PRO A 82 -4.91 -3.18 -15.92
C PRO A 82 -4.23 -4.42 -16.52
N PRO A 83 -2.94 -4.65 -16.24
CA PRO A 83 -2.22 -5.82 -16.76
C PRO A 83 -2.72 -7.16 -16.18
N PHE A 84 -3.44 -7.11 -15.06
CA PHE A 84 -4.07 -8.26 -14.42
C PHE A 84 -5.52 -7.95 -14.11
N LYS A 85 -6.43 -8.81 -14.58
CA LYS A 85 -7.86 -8.76 -14.24
C LYS A 85 -8.19 -9.94 -13.32
N PRO A 86 -8.57 -9.70 -12.05
CA PRO A 86 -8.91 -10.78 -11.14
C PRO A 86 -10.14 -11.55 -11.62
N ARG A 87 -10.21 -12.84 -11.31
CA ARG A 87 -11.36 -13.68 -11.65
C ARG A 87 -12.46 -13.45 -10.62
N ILE A 88 -13.60 -12.97 -11.10
CA ILE A 88 -14.79 -12.71 -10.29
C ILE A 88 -15.98 -13.33 -11.02
N LYS A 89 -16.67 -14.26 -10.37
CA LYS A 89 -17.82 -14.95 -10.96
C LYS A 89 -19.12 -14.16 -10.82
N HIS A 90 -19.29 -13.48 -9.70
CA HIS A 90 -20.49 -12.70 -9.38
C HIS A 90 -20.21 -11.66 -8.28
N ARG A 91 -21.17 -10.77 -8.02
CA ARG A 91 -21.03 -9.65 -7.08
C ARG A 91 -20.63 -10.04 -5.65
N LYS A 92 -21.01 -11.23 -5.16
CA LYS A 92 -20.67 -11.74 -3.82
C LYS A 92 -19.49 -12.72 -3.81
N ASP A 93 -18.66 -12.74 -4.86
CA ASP A 93 -17.57 -13.71 -4.97
C ASP A 93 -16.45 -13.38 -3.99
N VAL A 94 -16.05 -14.36 -3.17
CA VAL A 94 -14.98 -14.24 -2.18
C VAL A 94 -13.74 -15.07 -2.51
N ASN A 95 -13.62 -15.60 -3.73
CA ASN A 95 -12.53 -16.50 -4.13
C ASN A 95 -11.12 -15.87 -4.09
N ASN A 96 -11.01 -14.54 -4.00
CA ASN A 96 -9.74 -13.82 -3.89
C ASN A 96 -9.37 -13.47 -2.43
N PHE A 97 -10.14 -13.97 -1.44
CA PHE A 97 -9.86 -13.83 -0.02
C PHE A 97 -9.40 -15.17 0.57
N ASP A 98 -8.66 -15.13 1.68
CA ASP A 98 -8.26 -16.33 2.39
C ASP A 98 -9.47 -17.06 2.97
N LYS A 99 -9.46 -18.40 2.85
CA LYS A 99 -10.51 -19.26 3.39
C LYS A 99 -10.64 -19.18 4.90
N GLN A 100 -9.56 -18.85 5.61
CA GLN A 100 -9.60 -18.65 7.06
C GLN A 100 -10.72 -17.64 7.42
N PHE A 101 -10.78 -16.51 6.72
CA PHE A 101 -11.78 -15.47 7.00
C PHE A 101 -13.15 -15.80 6.40
N THR A 102 -13.20 -16.35 5.18
CA THR A 102 -14.50 -16.61 4.53
C THR A 102 -15.27 -17.78 5.17
N SER A 103 -14.60 -18.59 5.98
CA SER A 103 -15.21 -19.71 6.72
C SER A 103 -15.68 -19.31 8.12
N GLU A 104 -15.27 -18.14 8.61
CA GLU A 104 -15.72 -17.61 9.90
C GLU A 104 -17.16 -17.09 9.82
N LYS A 105 -17.81 -17.01 10.98
CA LYS A 105 -19.15 -16.43 11.08
C LYS A 105 -19.08 -14.92 10.90
N THR A 106 -20.09 -14.36 10.26
CA THR A 106 -20.22 -12.91 10.03
C THR A 106 -20.94 -12.21 11.20
N ASP A 107 -20.73 -12.71 12.42
CA ASP A 107 -21.38 -12.24 13.63
C ASP A 107 -20.54 -11.14 14.30
N LEU A 108 -21.19 -10.11 14.84
CA LEU A 108 -20.53 -9.10 15.67
C LEU A 108 -20.17 -9.70 17.03
N THR A 109 -18.93 -9.50 17.47
CA THR A 109 -18.51 -9.87 18.83
C THR A 109 -19.40 -9.17 19.86
N PRO A 110 -20.02 -9.90 20.81
CA PRO A 110 -20.85 -9.29 21.84
C PRO A 110 -20.08 -8.27 22.68
N THR A 111 -20.70 -7.12 22.94
CA THR A 111 -20.11 -6.02 23.71
C THR A 111 -20.37 -6.17 25.21
N ASP A 112 -19.37 -5.87 26.03
CA ASP A 112 -19.54 -5.74 27.49
C ASP A 112 -20.21 -4.39 27.84
N LYS A 113 -21.39 -4.46 28.44
CA LYS A 113 -22.18 -3.27 28.83
C LYS A 113 -21.50 -2.45 29.92
N LEU A 114 -20.83 -3.09 30.88
CA LEU A 114 -20.16 -2.37 31.97
C LEU A 114 -18.95 -1.60 31.42
N PHE A 115 -18.23 -2.19 30.48
CA PHE A 115 -17.16 -1.50 29.76
C PHE A 115 -17.70 -0.29 28.99
N MET A 116 -18.76 -0.46 28.19
CA MET A 116 -19.35 0.64 27.40
C MET A 116 -19.83 1.82 28.25
N MET A 117 -20.39 1.56 29.44
CA MET A 117 -20.86 2.61 30.36
C MET A 117 -19.72 3.46 30.93
N ASN A 118 -18.50 2.92 30.98
CA ASN A 118 -17.33 3.63 31.51
C ASN A 118 -16.52 4.38 30.44
N LEU A 119 -16.91 4.28 29.17
CA LEU A 119 -16.28 5.02 28.07
C LEU A 119 -16.82 6.46 28.03
N ASP A 120 -15.92 7.43 27.87
CA ASP A 120 -16.29 8.81 27.59
C ASP A 120 -16.82 8.93 26.16
N GLN A 121 -18.14 9.07 26.02
CA GLN A 121 -18.77 9.18 24.71
C GLN A 121 -18.43 10.47 23.97
N THR A 122 -17.90 11.48 24.67
CA THR A 122 -17.56 12.76 24.05
C THR A 122 -16.30 12.67 23.19
N GLU A 123 -15.43 11.68 23.42
CA GLU A 123 -14.24 11.41 22.60
C GLU A 123 -14.60 11.06 21.14
N PHE A 124 -15.82 10.58 20.89
CA PHE A 124 -16.31 10.22 19.55
C PHE A 124 -17.14 11.35 18.89
N SER A 125 -17.15 12.54 19.47
CA SER A 125 -17.85 13.69 18.89
C SER A 125 -17.28 14.04 17.50
N GLY A 126 -18.16 14.26 16.51
CA GLY A 126 -17.73 14.54 15.13
C GLY A 126 -17.40 13.29 14.30
N PHE A 127 -17.63 12.08 14.83
CA PHE A 127 -17.41 10.83 14.10
C PHE A 127 -18.37 10.65 12.90
N SER A 128 -19.64 11.06 13.06
CA SER A 128 -20.65 10.86 12.01
C SER A 128 -20.36 11.68 10.76
N TYR A 129 -20.19 10.99 9.63
CA TYR A 129 -19.95 11.59 8.32
C TYR A 129 -20.71 10.83 7.23
N LEU A 130 -21.21 11.56 6.24
CA LEU A 130 -21.82 11.02 5.02
C LEU A 130 -21.16 11.67 3.82
N ASN A 131 -20.61 10.86 2.91
CA ASN A 131 -19.94 11.36 1.71
C ASN A 131 -20.97 11.88 0.69
N PRO A 132 -21.03 13.20 0.40
CA PRO A 132 -21.98 13.74 -0.57
C PRO A 132 -21.64 13.33 -2.02
N GLU A 133 -20.39 12.96 -2.30
CA GLU A 133 -19.89 12.57 -3.63
C GLU A 133 -20.00 11.06 -3.89
N TYR A 134 -20.72 10.31 -3.06
CA TYR A 134 -20.83 8.85 -3.24
C TYR A 134 -21.69 8.51 -4.46
N ILE A 135 -21.04 8.01 -5.51
CA ILE A 135 -21.70 7.54 -6.74
C ILE A 135 -22.01 6.05 -6.59
N GLN A 136 -23.29 5.68 -6.62
CA GLN A 136 -23.70 4.28 -6.65
C GLN A 136 -23.62 3.74 -8.08
N HIS A 137 -22.56 2.98 -8.39
CA HIS A 137 -22.49 2.21 -9.62
C HIS A 137 -23.45 1.01 -9.50
N VAL A 138 -24.63 1.12 -10.12
CA VAL A 138 -25.63 0.05 -10.22
C VAL A 138 -25.26 -0.92 -11.34
#